data_AF-A0A261GDY1-F1
#
_entry.id   AF-A0A261GDY1-F1
#
_cell.length_a   1.000
_cell.length_b   1.000
_cell.length_c   1.000
_cell.angle_alpha   90.00
_cell.angle_beta   90.00
_cell.angle_gamma   90.00
#
_symmetry.space_group_name_H-M   'P 1'
#
loop_
_entity.id
_entity.type
_entity.pdbx_description
1 polymer ?
#
loop_
_entity_poly.entity_id
_entity_poly.type
_entity_poly.pdbx_seq_one_letter_code
_entity_poly.pdbx_strand_id
1 'polypeptide(L)' 'MNPLKQWAKDHGWSYQAIANETRQSKASVTQKMNGKVWWQEPDLAWFRAHGLTSDFVIESTRKESEVLS' A
#
# COMPACT_ATOMS: atom_id res chain seq x y z
N MET A 1 3.57 6.84 11.87
CA MET A 1 4.34 6.71 10.60
C MET A 1 3.95 5.37 9.97
N ASN A 2 3.35 5.37 8.78
CA ASN A 2 2.85 4.15 8.13
C ASN A 2 4.02 3.26 7.68
N PRO A 3 4.14 2.01 8.18
CA PRO A 3 5.21 1.09 7.77
C PRO A 3 5.24 0.81 6.27
N LEU A 4 4.08 0.75 5.60
CA LEU A 4 3.97 0.52 4.17
C LEU A 4 4.45 1.73 3.34
N LYS A 5 4.18 2.96 3.80
CA LYS A 5 4.72 4.18 3.17
C LYS A 5 6.24 4.24 3.31
N GLN A 6 6.76 3.85 4.48
CA GLN A 6 8.19 3.82 4.73
C GLN A 6 8.87 2.75 3.87
N TRP A 7 8.30 1.55 3.80
CA TRP A 7 8.77 0.50 2.90
C TRP A 7 8.84 0.99 1.44
N ALA A 8 7.80 1.67 0.95
CA ALA A 8 7.78 2.18 -0.42
C ALA A 8 8.91 3.18 -0.66
N LYS A 9 9.15 4.09 0.30
CA LYS A 9 10.26 5.06 0.25
C LYS A 9 11.62 4.36 0.23
N ASP A 10 11.83 3.38 1.10
CA ASP A 10 13.12 2.68 1.24
C ASP A 10 13.47 1.83 0.01
N HIS A 11 12.45 1.40 -0.74
CA HIS A 11 12.60 0.61 -1.97
C HIS A 11 12.48 1.46 -3.24
N GLY A 12 12.39 2.79 -3.13
CA GLY A 12 12.32 3.69 -4.29
C GLY A 12 10.99 3.65 -5.05
N TRP A 13 9.94 3.10 -4.46
CA TRP A 13 8.62 3.02 -5.07
C TRP A 13 7.87 4.35 -4.98
N SER A 14 7.62 4.99 -6.13
CA SER A 14 6.63 6.05 -6.23
C SER A 14 5.22 5.47 -6.29
N TYR A 15 4.21 6.24 -5.84
CA TYR A 15 2.81 5.79 -5.94
C TYR A 15 2.37 5.60 -7.40
N GLN A 16 2.99 6.32 -8.36
CA GLN A 16 2.75 6.13 -9.78
C GLN A 16 3.32 4.79 -10.27
N ALA A 17 4.51 4.40 -9.80
CA ALA A 17 5.10 3.13 -10.15
C ALA A 17 4.25 1.96 -9.62
N ILE A 18 3.83 2.00 -8.35
CA ILE A 18 2.92 1.00 -7.78
C ILE A 18 1.59 0.95 -8.57
N ALA A 19 1.07 2.11 -8.97
CA ALA A 19 -0.16 2.19 -9.77
C ALA A 19 -0.01 1.52 -11.14
N ASN A 20 1.11 1.75 -11.83
CA ASN A 20 1.39 1.11 -13.11
C ASN A 20 1.51 -0.41 -12.98
N GLU A 21 2.26 -0.89 -11.98
CA GLU A 21 2.48 -2.32 -11.73
C GLU A 21 1.20 -3.06 -11.33
N THR A 22 0.36 -2.42 -10.52
CA THR A 22 -0.92 -2.99 -10.05
C THR A 22 -2.10 -2.69 -10.97
N ARG A 23 -1.88 -2.04 -12.12
CA ARG A 23 -2.91 -1.62 -13.09
C ARG A 23 -4.03 -0.77 -12.47
N GLN A 24 -3.65 0.14 -11.59
CA GLN A 24 -4.55 1.04 -10.89
C GLN A 24 -4.29 2.49 -11.25
N SER A 25 -5.22 3.37 -10.89
CA SER A 25 -4.94 4.80 -10.92
C SER A 25 -4.05 5.20 -9.74
N LYS A 26 -3.22 6.23 -9.93
CA LYS A 26 -2.45 6.86 -8.85
C LYS A 26 -3.35 7.31 -7.69
N ALA A 27 -4.57 7.76 -7.99
CA ALA A 27 -5.55 8.16 -6.99
C ALA A 27 -5.99 6.97 -6.11
N SER A 28 -6.25 5.80 -6.70
CA SER A 28 -6.58 4.57 -5.96
C SER A 28 -5.44 4.17 -5.02
N VAL A 29 -4.21 4.09 -5.54
CA VAL A 29 -3.03 3.79 -4.71
C VAL A 29 -2.83 4.82 -3.60
N THR A 30 -3.05 6.10 -3.88
CA THR A 30 -2.96 7.17 -2.86
C THR A 30 -3.98 6.98 -1.75
N GLN A 31 -5.23 6.64 -2.08
CA GLN A 31 -6.27 6.36 -1.09
C GLN A 31 -5.91 5.13 -0.24
N LYS A 32 -5.38 4.07 -0.85
CA LYS A 32 -4.96 2.85 -0.14
C LYS A 32 -3.76 3.08 0.77
N MET A 33 -2.73 3.75 0.28
CA MET A 33 -1.55 4.13 1.09
C MET A 33 -1.94 5.02 2.28
N ASN A 34 -3.01 5.81 2.16
CA ASN A 34 -3.53 6.65 3.23
C ASN A 34 -4.62 5.98 4.07
N GLY A 35 -4.80 4.66 4.00
CA GLY A 35 -5.78 3.94 4.84
C GLY A 35 -7.24 4.29 4.54
N LYS A 36 -7.56 4.99 3.44
CA LYS A 36 -8.94 5.35 3.08
C LYS A 36 -9.68 4.20 2.42
N VAL A 37 -8.94 3.31 1.76
CA VAL A 37 -9.45 2.15 1.04
C VAL A 37 -8.55 0.97 1.35
N TRP A 38 -9.13 -0.22 1.51
CA TRP A 38 -8.37 -1.45 1.75
C TRP A 38 -7.71 -1.96 0.48
N TRP A 39 -6.51 -2.55 0.62
CA TRP A 39 -5.87 -3.31 -0.44
C TRP A 39 -6.68 -4.57 -0.77
N GLN A 40 -6.78 -4.87 -2.06
CA GLN A 40 -7.51 -6.02 -2.57
C GLN A 40 -6.56 -7.19 -2.81
N GLU A 41 -7.11 -8.39 -2.93
CA GLU A 41 -6.33 -9.63 -3.05
C GLU A 41 -5.27 -9.61 -4.19
N PRO A 42 -5.56 -9.07 -5.40
CA PRO A 42 -4.55 -8.93 -6.45
C PRO A 42 -3.39 -7.99 -6.06
N ASP A 43 -3.67 -6.92 -5.31
CA ASP A 43 -2.63 -6.01 -4.83
C ASP A 43 -1.73 -6.71 -3.80
N LEU A 44 -2.34 -7.50 -2.92
CA LEU A 44 -1.62 -8.28 -1.92
C LEU A 44 -0.71 -9.32 -2.59
N ALA A 45 -1.12 -9.90 -3.73
CA ALA A 45 -0.25 -10.77 -4.51
C ALA A 45 0.99 -10.04 -5.04
N TRP A 46 0.84 -8.80 -5.50
CA TRP A 46 1.96 -7.96 -5.93
C TRP A 46 2.92 -7.66 -4.77
N PHE A 47 2.39 -7.29 -3.60
CA PHE A 47 3.21 -7.05 -2.40
C PHE A 47 3.95 -8.32 -1.93
N ARG A 48 3.32 -9.48 -2.00
CA ARG A 48 3.96 -10.78 -1.70
C ARG A 48 5.13 -11.07 -2.64
N ALA A 49 5.00 -10.76 -3.93
CA ALA A 49 6.10 -10.87 -4.88
C ALA A 49 7.28 -9.93 -4.55
N HIS A 50 7.04 -8.87 -3.78
CA HIS A 50 8.04 -7.92 -3.30
C HIS A 50 8.46 -8.17 -1.84
N GLY A 51 8.17 -9.35 -1.28
CA GLY A 51 8.66 -9.78 0.03
C GLY A 51 7.82 -9.33 1.22
N LEU A 52 6.64 -8.75 1.01
CA LEU A 52 5.73 -8.33 2.08
C LEU A 52 4.63 -9.35 2.33
N THR A 53 4.32 -9.61 3.59
CA THR A 53 3.16 -10.45 3.94
C THR A 53 1.86 -9.67 3.81
N SER A 54 0.76 -10.35 3.49
CA SER A 54 -0.57 -9.73 3.45
C SER A 54 -0.91 -9.07 4.79
N ASP A 55 -0.60 -9.73 5.91
CA ASP A 55 -0.86 -9.22 7.25
C ASP A 55 -0.11 -7.92 7.52
N PHE A 56 1.15 -7.81 7.08
CA PHE A 56 1.91 -6.58 7.20
C PHE A 56 1.23 -5.42 6.45
N VAL A 57 0.77 -5.66 5.22
CA VAL A 57 0.09 -4.65 4.39
C VAL A 57 -1.25 -4.23 5.02
N ILE A 58 -2.04 -5.19 5.48
CA ILE A 58 -3.35 -4.95 6.10
C ILE A 58 -3.19 -4.18 7.41
N GLU A 59 -2.29 -4.61 8.29
CA GLU A 59 -2.08 -3.97 9.59
C GLU A 59 -1.50 -2.55 9.43
N SER A 60 -0.61 -2.35 8.46
CA SER A 60 -0.10 -1.01 8.11
C SER A 60 -1.20 -0.08 7.61
N THR A 61 -2.16 -0.63 6.86
CA THR A 61 -3.32 0.13 6.35
C THR A 61 -4.27 0.50 7.48
N ARG A 62 -4.57 -0.45 8.38
CA ARG A 62 -5.42 -0.25 9.56
C ARG A 62 -4.90 0.89 10.44
N LYS A 63 -3.61 0.84 10.80
CA LYS A 63 -2.96 1.89 11.60
C LYS A 63 -3.07 3.28 10.98
N GLU A 64 -3.04 3.36 9.65
CA GLU A 64 -3.18 4.63 8.95
C GLU A 64 -4.63 5.14 8.95
N SER A 65 -5.61 4.24 8.84
CA SER A 65 -7.03 4.59 8.97
C SER A 65 -7.37 5.18 10.35
N GLU A 66 -6.78 4.62 11.41
CA GLU A 66 -6.99 5.05 12.80
C GLU A 66 -6.38 6.43 13.08
N VAL A 67 -5.28 6.80 12.42
CA VAL A 67 -4.65 8.14 12.57
C VAL A 67 -5.50 9.25 11.92
N LEU A 68 -6.38 8.91 10.98
CA LEU A 68 -7.24 9.85 10.28
C LEU A 68 -8.67 9.93 10.85
N SER A 69 -8.97 9.15 11.89
CA SER A 69 -10.26 9.11 12.59
C SER A 69 -10.20 9.95 13.86
#